data_AF-L7U1D4-F1
#
_entry.id   AF-L7U1D4-F1
#
_cell.length_a   1.000
_cell.length_b   1.000
_cell.length_c   1.000
_cell.angle_alpha   90.00
_cell.angle_beta   90.00
_cell.angle_gamma   90.00
#
_symmetry.space_group_name_H-M   'P 1'
#
loop_
_entity.id
_entity.type
_entity.pdbx_description
1 polymer ?
#
loop_
_entity_poly.entity_id
_entity_poly.type
_entity_poly.pdbx_seq_one_letter_code
_entity_poly.pdbx_strand_id
1 'polypeptide(L)'
;MRTRTRAAWAAVILALGVPGAASAVAVGGSLYVKAKNTRVMESPSPTANAVVILQPGEQVKWEGADTKNKQWHKVKTSAGKRGFVFQSNLSTTAPNMELVVEDKGKRKVNPAGFVASGAAVKALSPGAVDYGNKKGGSHKQAVAQLQQLEKTAKDVSTADIARHVTEAGLFPVVGESATAKSGGAKGKSKGGS
;
A
#
# COMPACT_ATOMS: atom_id res chain seq x y z
N MET A 1 65.63 -18.28 -13.07
CA MET A 1 65.61 -16.87 -12.62
C MET A 1 64.45 -16.17 -13.33
N ARG A 2 63.77 -15.29 -12.58
CA ARG A 2 62.51 -14.59 -12.83
C ARG A 2 62.31 -13.89 -14.20
N THR A 3 61.06 -13.96 -14.69
CA THR A 3 60.21 -12.89 -15.30
C THR A 3 60.62 -12.36 -16.70
N ARG A 4 59.74 -12.03 -17.67
CA ARG A 4 58.53 -11.17 -17.68
C ARG A 4 57.72 -11.47 -18.97
N THR A 5 56.41 -11.76 -18.93
CA THR A 5 55.28 -10.84 -19.30
C THR A 5 55.45 -10.12 -20.65
N ARG A 6 54.53 -10.20 -21.63
CA ARG A 6 53.15 -9.63 -21.71
C ARG A 6 52.44 -10.23 -22.97
N ALA A 7 51.21 -10.76 -22.88
CA ALA A 7 49.90 -10.12 -23.20
C ALA A 7 49.81 -9.54 -24.64
N ALA A 8 48.76 -9.70 -25.46
CA ALA A 8 47.35 -9.89 -25.14
C ALA A 8 46.53 -10.49 -26.33
N TRP A 9 45.60 -11.42 -26.07
CA TRP A 9 44.11 -11.28 -26.04
C TRP A 9 43.38 -11.29 -27.39
N ALA A 10 42.62 -12.36 -27.63
CA ALA A 10 41.26 -12.31 -28.16
C ALA A 10 40.58 -13.67 -27.89
N ALA A 11 39.58 -13.71 -27.02
CA ALA A 11 38.64 -14.83 -26.95
C ALA A 11 37.24 -14.29 -26.68
N VAL A 12 36.40 -14.46 -27.71
CA VAL A 12 34.97 -14.23 -27.73
C VAL A 12 34.29 -15.03 -26.62
N ILE A 13 33.54 -14.38 -25.73
CA ILE A 13 32.66 -15.08 -24.79
C ILE A 13 31.24 -15.02 -25.32
N LEU A 14 30.78 -16.22 -25.64
CA LEU A 14 29.45 -16.63 -26.06
C LEU A 14 28.38 -16.11 -25.09
N ALA A 15 27.43 -15.33 -25.60
CA ALA A 15 26.22 -14.95 -24.89
C ALA A 15 25.31 -16.17 -24.74
N LEU A 16 25.44 -16.90 -23.64
CA LEU A 16 24.45 -17.87 -23.20
C LEU A 16 23.47 -17.16 -22.27
N GLY A 17 22.20 -17.10 -22.69
CA GLY A 17 21.10 -16.61 -21.88
C GLY A 17 21.04 -17.37 -20.55
N VAL A 18 21.25 -16.65 -19.46
CA VAL A 18 21.05 -17.16 -18.11
C VAL A 18 19.55 -17.14 -17.84
N PRO A 19 18.85 -18.28 -17.71
CA PRO A 19 17.51 -18.28 -17.14
C PRO A 19 17.62 -17.68 -15.74
N GLY A 20 16.87 -16.60 -15.51
CA GLY A 20 16.97 -15.79 -14.30
C GLY A 20 16.91 -16.65 -13.04
N ALA A 21 18.02 -16.69 -12.30
CA ALA A 21 18.03 -17.25 -10.96
C ALA A 21 17.01 -16.47 -10.12
N ALA A 22 15.93 -17.13 -9.72
CA ALA A 22 15.03 -16.61 -8.69
C ALA A 22 15.89 -16.38 -7.44
N SER A 23 16.30 -15.14 -7.24
CA SER A 23 17.21 -14.78 -6.16
C SER A 23 16.46 -14.95 -4.84
N ALA A 24 16.75 -16.02 -4.11
CA ALA A 24 16.30 -16.16 -2.74
C ALA A 24 16.87 -14.99 -1.93
N VAL A 25 16.00 -14.16 -1.35
CA VAL A 25 16.45 -13.05 -0.50
C VAL A 25 17.16 -13.63 0.73
N ALA A 26 18.29 -13.05 1.14
CA ALA A 26 18.95 -13.44 2.38
C ALA A 26 18.17 -12.91 3.59
N VAL A 27 18.28 -13.57 4.74
CA VAL A 27 17.71 -13.04 6.00
C VAL A 27 18.29 -11.65 6.26
N GLY A 28 17.41 -10.69 6.50
CA GLY A 28 17.73 -9.28 6.63
C GLY A 28 17.71 -8.49 5.31
N GLY A 29 17.46 -9.13 4.16
CA GLY A 29 17.23 -8.47 2.89
C GLY A 29 15.87 -7.78 2.81
N SER A 30 15.72 -6.85 1.85
CA SER A 30 14.46 -6.13 1.62
C SER A 30 13.56 -6.89 0.64
N LEU A 31 12.27 -6.90 0.95
CA LEU A 31 11.20 -7.36 0.07
C LEU A 31 10.17 -6.25 -0.12
N TYR A 32 9.49 -6.27 -1.25
CA TYR A 32 8.38 -5.39 -1.56
C TYR A 32 7.05 -6.04 -1.25
N VAL A 33 6.12 -5.26 -0.71
CA VAL A 33 4.71 -5.63 -0.58
C VAL A 33 4.07 -5.59 -1.97
N LYS A 34 3.41 -6.68 -2.36
CA LYS A 34 2.78 -6.85 -3.67
C LYS A 34 1.30 -6.50 -3.67
N ALA A 35 0.57 -6.85 -2.61
CA ALA A 35 -0.88 -6.72 -2.54
C ALA A 35 -1.33 -5.46 -1.79
N LYS A 36 -2.48 -4.91 -2.19
CA LYS A 36 -3.12 -3.78 -1.49
C LYS A 36 -3.58 -4.22 -0.11
N ASN A 37 -3.47 -3.32 0.87
CA ASN A 37 -3.90 -3.54 2.25
C ASN A 37 -3.32 -4.84 2.86
N THR A 38 -2.05 -5.11 2.60
CA THR A 38 -1.35 -6.28 3.15
C THR A 38 -1.24 -6.14 4.67
N ARG A 39 -1.87 -7.06 5.41
CA ARG A 39 -1.85 -7.05 6.87
C ARG A 39 -0.59 -7.74 7.37
N VAL A 40 0.15 -7.06 8.23
CA VAL A 40 1.20 -7.65 9.07
C VAL A 40 0.52 -8.13 10.35
N MET A 41 0.60 -9.42 10.62
CA MET A 41 -0.12 -10.10 11.69
C MET A 41 0.75 -10.27 12.94
N GLU A 42 0.13 -10.31 14.12
CA GLU A 42 0.80 -10.58 15.40
C GLU A 42 1.40 -12.01 15.46
N SER A 43 0.74 -12.97 14.82
CA SER A 43 1.15 -14.37 14.75
C SER A 43 0.94 -14.92 13.33
N PRO A 44 1.56 -16.07 12.95
CA PRO A 44 1.42 -16.68 11.63
C PRO A 44 0.05 -17.34 11.44
N SER A 45 -1.02 -16.55 11.57
CA SER A 45 -2.41 -16.96 11.49
C SER A 45 -3.23 -15.90 10.75
N PRO A 46 -4.16 -16.30 9.86
CA PRO A 46 -5.04 -15.37 9.16
C PRO A 46 -6.05 -14.69 10.09
N THR A 47 -6.28 -15.23 11.29
CA THR A 47 -7.24 -14.71 12.28
C THR A 47 -6.59 -13.87 13.38
N ALA A 48 -5.26 -13.70 13.37
CA ALA A 48 -4.57 -12.86 14.33
C ALA A 48 -4.89 -11.36 14.11
N ASN A 49 -4.59 -10.51 15.09
CA ASN A 49 -4.71 -9.07 14.88
C ASN A 49 -3.64 -8.57 13.92
N ALA A 50 -3.95 -7.49 13.20
CA ALA A 50 -2.99 -6.82 12.34
C ALA A 50 -2.26 -5.73 13.12
N VAL A 51 -0.94 -5.83 13.20
CA VAL A 51 -0.06 -4.81 13.82
C VAL A 51 0.23 -3.62 12.91
N VAL A 52 0.04 -3.77 11.60
CA VAL A 52 0.06 -2.71 10.58
C VAL A 52 -0.50 -3.21 9.26
N ILE A 53 -1.03 -2.28 8.46
CA ILE A 53 -1.50 -2.51 7.10
C ILE A 53 -0.56 -1.78 6.16
N LEU A 54 -0.03 -2.48 5.16
CA LEU A 54 0.94 -1.99 4.19
C LEU A 54 0.32 -1.87 2.80
N GLN A 55 0.79 -0.90 2.04
CA GLN A 55 0.42 -0.67 0.65
C GLN A 55 1.42 -1.32 -0.32
N PRO A 56 1.02 -1.57 -1.58
CA PRO A 56 1.92 -2.12 -2.58
C PRO A 56 3.12 -1.19 -2.81
N GLY A 57 4.29 -1.78 -3.00
CA GLY A 57 5.54 -1.06 -3.20
C GLY A 57 6.24 -0.66 -1.90
N GLU A 58 5.57 -0.72 -0.74
CA GLU A 58 6.26 -0.56 0.54
C GLU A 58 7.30 -1.67 0.74
N GLN A 59 8.44 -1.30 1.32
CA GLN A 59 9.51 -2.23 1.62
C GLN A 59 9.42 -2.73 3.05
N VAL A 60 9.76 -4.00 3.23
CA VAL A 60 9.92 -4.63 4.53
C VAL A 60 11.24 -5.40 4.56
N LYS A 61 11.88 -5.45 5.73
CA LYS A 61 13.05 -6.29 5.96
C LYS A 61 12.57 -7.69 6.30
N TRP A 62 12.99 -8.69 5.53
CA TRP A 62 12.63 -10.08 5.74
C TRP A 62 13.48 -10.69 6.85
N GLU A 63 12.86 -11.28 7.88
CA GLU A 63 13.53 -11.91 9.02
C GLU A 63 13.49 -13.45 8.96
N GLY A 64 12.98 -14.03 7.86
CA GLY A 64 12.88 -15.47 7.65
C GLY A 64 11.45 -15.99 7.54
N ALA A 65 11.28 -17.24 7.13
CA ALA A 65 10.00 -17.94 7.19
C ALA A 65 9.75 -18.46 8.62
N ASP A 66 8.48 -18.53 9.03
CA ASP A 66 8.12 -19.14 10.31
C ASP A 66 8.47 -20.64 10.32
N THR A 67 8.90 -21.13 11.49
CA THR A 67 9.40 -22.50 11.64
C THR A 67 8.30 -23.54 11.58
N LYS A 68 7.08 -23.19 11.97
CA LYS A 68 5.91 -24.08 12.00
C LYS A 68 5.05 -23.95 10.76
N ASN A 69 4.95 -22.74 10.20
CA ASN A 69 4.19 -22.48 8.99
C ASN A 69 5.01 -21.64 7.99
N LYS A 70 5.75 -22.31 7.11
CA LYS A 70 6.64 -21.69 6.13
C LYS A 70 5.95 -20.75 5.13
N GLN A 71 4.61 -20.75 5.06
CA GLN A 71 3.88 -19.78 4.24
C GLN A 71 3.82 -18.38 4.87
N TRP A 72 4.09 -18.26 6.17
CA TRP A 72 4.18 -17.00 6.88
C TRP A 72 5.62 -16.57 7.04
N HIS A 73 5.89 -15.32 6.71
CA HIS A 73 7.22 -14.75 6.71
C HIS A 73 7.27 -13.66 7.77
N LYS A 74 8.28 -13.75 8.65
CA LYS A 74 8.54 -12.71 9.63
C LYS A 74 9.16 -11.51 8.93
N VAL A 75 8.64 -10.33 9.21
CA VAL A 75 9.08 -9.08 8.57
C VAL A 75 9.19 -7.96 9.60
N LYS A 76 10.09 -7.01 9.32
CA LYS A 76 10.20 -5.74 10.02
C LYS A 76 9.90 -4.60 9.06
N THR A 77 8.93 -3.75 9.40
CA THR A 77 8.57 -2.59 8.58
C THR A 77 9.58 -1.45 8.76
N SER A 78 9.57 -0.48 7.84
CA SER A 78 10.40 0.72 7.93
C SER A 78 10.13 1.53 9.21
N ALA A 79 8.90 1.50 9.72
CA ALA A 79 8.51 2.08 11.00
C ALA A 79 8.95 1.24 12.23
N GLY A 80 9.71 0.16 12.03
CA GLY A 80 10.27 -0.67 13.09
C GLY A 80 9.34 -1.75 13.66
N LYS A 81 8.06 -1.79 13.22
CA LYS A 81 7.10 -2.82 13.67
C LYS A 81 7.48 -4.19 13.11
N ARG A 82 7.31 -5.23 13.92
CA ARG A 82 7.57 -6.63 13.53
C ARG A 82 6.28 -7.45 13.55
N GLY A 83 6.17 -8.40 12.64
CA GLY A 83 5.08 -9.37 12.62
C GLY A 83 5.21 -10.31 11.43
N PHE A 84 4.09 -10.93 11.03
CA PHE A 84 4.06 -11.98 10.01
C PHE A 84 3.22 -11.55 8.81
N VAL A 85 3.74 -11.80 7.61
CA VAL A 85 3.04 -11.57 6.35
C VAL A 85 3.02 -12.87 5.56
N PHE A 86 1.90 -13.17 4.92
CA PHE A 86 1.79 -14.35 4.07
C PHE A 86 2.64 -14.17 2.80
N GLN A 87 3.41 -15.20 2.43
CA GLN A 87 4.45 -15.14 1.40
C GLN A 87 3.96 -14.59 0.05
N SER A 88 2.72 -14.86 -0.34
CA SER A 88 2.17 -14.44 -1.64
C SER A 88 2.01 -12.92 -1.76
N ASN A 89 2.07 -12.21 -0.63
CA ASN A 89 2.03 -10.74 -0.57
C ASN A 89 3.42 -10.10 -0.64
N LEU A 90 4.49 -10.88 -0.74
CA LEU A 90 5.87 -10.39 -0.79
C LEU A 90 6.50 -10.68 -2.16
N SER A 91 7.42 -9.82 -2.58
CA SER A 91 8.15 -9.95 -3.84
C SER A 91 9.56 -9.39 -3.70
N THR A 92 10.54 -10.02 -4.36
CA THR A 92 11.90 -9.47 -4.49
C THR A 92 11.97 -8.33 -5.51
N THR A 93 10.96 -8.23 -6.37
CA THR A 93 10.83 -7.17 -7.37
C THR A 93 9.71 -6.21 -6.95
N ALA A 94 9.97 -4.91 -7.05
CA ALA A 94 8.94 -3.91 -6.81
C ALA A 94 7.73 -4.16 -7.73
N PRO A 95 6.49 -4.18 -7.21
CA PRO A 95 5.32 -4.33 -8.06
C PRO A 95 5.27 -3.18 -9.07
N ASN A 96 4.93 -3.48 -10.31
CA ASN A 96 4.65 -2.43 -11.29
C ASN A 96 3.38 -1.71 -10.82
N MET A 97 3.55 -0.50 -10.29
CA MET A 97 2.46 0.39 -9.89
C MET A 97 1.88 1.00 -11.18
N GLU A 98 1.39 0.14 -12.07
CA GLU A 98 1.02 0.55 -13.40
C GLU A 98 -0.31 1.30 -13.34
N LEU A 99 -0.16 2.60 -13.24
CA LEU A 99 -1.09 3.56 -13.77
C LEU A 99 -0.65 3.75 -15.21
N VAL A 100 -1.20 2.92 -16.10
CA VAL A 100 -0.83 2.93 -17.51
C VAL A 100 -1.20 4.30 -18.07
N VAL A 101 -0.21 5.16 -18.27
CA VAL A 101 -0.37 6.25 -19.23
C VAL A 101 -0.16 5.61 -20.59
N GLU A 102 -1.11 5.79 -21.51
CA GLU A 102 -1.06 5.26 -22.90
C GLU A 102 0.23 5.63 -23.66
N ASP A 103 1.05 6.52 -23.10
CA ASP A 103 2.23 7.14 -23.70
C ASP A 103 3.55 6.38 -23.41
N LYS A 104 3.50 5.04 -23.39
CA LYS A 104 4.68 4.15 -23.27
C LYS A 104 5.67 4.53 -22.16
N GLY A 105 5.18 4.95 -20.99
CA GLY A 105 6.02 5.22 -19.82
C GLY A 105 6.83 6.53 -19.84
N LYS A 106 6.58 7.44 -20.80
CA LYS A 106 7.27 8.75 -20.83
C LYS A 106 6.89 9.68 -19.67
N ARG A 107 5.70 9.53 -19.13
CA ARG A 107 5.22 10.27 -17.96
C ARG A 107 5.24 9.35 -16.73
N LYS A 108 6.06 9.69 -15.74
CA LYS A 108 6.00 9.06 -14.43
C LYS A 108 4.69 9.46 -13.76
N VAL A 109 3.79 8.50 -13.56
CA VAL A 109 2.57 8.78 -12.78
C VAL A 109 2.96 8.91 -11.33
N ASN A 110 2.54 9.99 -10.69
CA ASN A 110 2.59 10.10 -9.24
C ASN A 110 1.46 9.23 -8.66
N PRO A 111 1.75 8.10 -8.00
CA PRO A 111 0.71 7.20 -7.49
C PRO A 111 -0.17 7.87 -6.44
N ALA A 112 0.41 8.73 -5.60
CA ALA A 112 -0.34 9.51 -4.63
C ALA A 112 -1.26 10.54 -5.31
N GLY A 113 -0.74 11.20 -6.35
CA GLY A 113 -1.53 12.14 -7.17
C GLY A 113 -2.68 11.45 -7.92
N PHE A 114 -2.48 10.23 -8.41
CA PHE A 114 -3.52 9.46 -9.09
C PHE A 114 -4.60 8.94 -8.13
N VAL A 115 -4.20 8.42 -6.97
CA VAL A 115 -5.16 8.00 -5.92
C VAL A 115 -6.01 9.19 -5.47
N ALA A 116 -5.41 10.38 -5.35
CA ALA A 116 -6.10 11.63 -5.07
C ALA A 116 -6.92 12.19 -6.26
N SER A 117 -6.77 11.64 -7.47
CA SER A 117 -7.45 12.12 -8.69
C SER A 117 -8.76 11.39 -9.01
N GLY A 118 -9.18 10.42 -8.19
CA GLY A 118 -10.49 9.79 -8.34
C GLY A 118 -11.62 10.82 -8.21
N ALA A 119 -12.71 10.65 -8.97
CA ALA A 119 -13.84 11.60 -8.98
C ALA A 119 -14.45 11.85 -7.59
N ALA A 120 -14.32 10.91 -6.67
CA ALA A 120 -14.79 11.03 -5.29
C ALA A 120 -13.86 11.88 -4.37
N VAL A 121 -12.61 12.12 -4.78
CA VAL A 121 -11.59 12.83 -3.97
C VAL A 121 -11.22 14.18 -4.59
N LYS A 122 -11.62 14.42 -5.85
CA LYS A 122 -11.27 15.63 -6.58
C LYS A 122 -12.19 16.78 -6.17
N ALA A 123 -11.59 17.81 -5.57
CA ALA A 123 -12.25 19.09 -5.34
C ALA A 123 -12.76 19.73 -6.64
N LEU A 124 -13.77 20.58 -6.51
CA LEU A 124 -14.41 21.36 -7.54
C LEU A 124 -13.34 22.16 -8.31
N SER A 125 -13.24 21.89 -9.61
CA SER A 125 -12.24 22.54 -10.45
C SER A 125 -12.62 24.01 -10.71
N PRO A 126 -11.63 24.89 -10.98
CA PRO A 126 -11.91 26.27 -11.37
C PRO A 126 -12.88 26.38 -12.56
N GLY A 127 -12.74 25.51 -13.56
CA GLY A 127 -13.67 25.47 -14.71
C GLY A 127 -15.10 25.07 -14.32
N ALA A 128 -15.28 24.19 -13.33
CA ALA A 128 -16.61 23.83 -12.83
C ALA A 128 -17.25 24.98 -12.03
N VAL A 129 -16.44 25.71 -11.25
CA VAL A 129 -16.86 26.93 -10.55
C VAL A 129 -17.33 27.98 -11.55
N ASP A 130 -16.52 28.27 -12.56
CA ASP A 130 -16.81 29.28 -13.58
C ASP A 130 -18.06 28.90 -14.38
N TYR A 131 -18.18 27.63 -14.77
CA TYR A 131 -19.36 27.12 -15.46
C TYR A 131 -20.63 27.29 -14.61
N GLY A 132 -20.62 26.85 -13.35
CA GLY A 132 -21.79 26.94 -12.48
C GLY A 132 -22.18 28.38 -12.15
N ASN A 133 -21.18 29.25 -11.92
CA ASN A 133 -21.39 30.68 -11.71
C ASN A 133 -22.00 31.37 -12.94
N LYS A 134 -21.52 31.02 -14.14
CA LYS A 134 -22.02 31.54 -15.42
C LYS A 134 -23.42 31.03 -15.73
N LYS A 135 -23.75 29.77 -15.40
CA LYS A 135 -25.08 29.20 -15.61
C LYS A 135 -26.14 29.76 -14.64
N GLY A 136 -25.73 30.13 -13.43
CA GLY A 136 -26.62 30.72 -12.42
C GLY A 136 -27.62 29.72 -11.84
N GLY A 137 -28.61 30.22 -11.09
CA GLY A 137 -29.69 29.42 -10.50
C GLY A 137 -29.18 28.25 -9.65
N SER A 138 -29.77 27.08 -9.86
CA SER A 138 -29.41 25.84 -9.15
C SER A 138 -27.94 25.42 -9.34
N HIS A 139 -27.30 25.81 -10.44
CA HIS A 139 -25.89 25.46 -10.69
C HIS A 139 -24.95 26.29 -9.82
N LYS A 140 -25.25 27.59 -9.65
CA LYS A 140 -24.51 28.45 -8.72
C LYS A 140 -24.70 28.02 -7.27
N GLN A 141 -25.91 27.59 -6.92
CA GLN A 141 -26.21 27.03 -5.59
C GLN A 141 -25.45 25.72 -5.35
N ALA A 142 -25.40 24.83 -6.33
CA ALA A 142 -24.63 23.59 -6.25
C ALA A 142 -23.13 23.85 -6.08
N VAL A 143 -22.57 24.83 -6.82
CA VAL A 143 -21.17 25.27 -6.63
C VAL A 143 -20.93 25.73 -5.19
N ALA A 144 -21.80 26.57 -4.63
CA ALA A 144 -21.66 27.07 -3.27
C ALA A 144 -21.75 25.94 -2.22
N GLN A 145 -22.68 25.00 -2.40
CA GLN A 145 -22.82 23.84 -1.52
C GLN A 145 -21.59 22.92 -1.58
N LEU A 146 -21.06 22.66 -2.78
CA LEU A 146 -19.86 21.84 -2.96
C LEU A 146 -18.63 22.51 -2.33
N GLN A 147 -18.46 23.82 -2.49
CA GLN A 147 -17.39 24.57 -1.83
C GLN A 147 -17.51 24.55 -0.30
N GLN A 148 -18.74 24.61 0.22
CA GLN A 148 -18.98 24.49 1.66
C GLN A 148 -18.66 23.09 2.17
N LEU A 149 -19.06 22.03 1.44
CA LEU A 149 -18.72 20.65 1.77
C LEU A 149 -17.21 20.41 1.75
N GLU A 150 -16.49 20.99 0.80
CA GLU A 150 -15.02 20.92 0.74
C GLU A 150 -14.35 21.61 1.91
N LYS A 151 -14.88 22.76 2.35
CA LYS A 151 -14.37 23.45 3.54
C LYS A 151 -14.55 22.57 4.77
N THR A 152 -15.77 22.05 4.99
CA THR A 152 -16.06 21.14 6.08
C THR A 152 -15.17 19.89 6.03
N ALA A 153 -14.98 19.30 4.84
CA ALA A 153 -14.15 18.10 4.68
C ALA A 153 -12.67 18.34 5.01
N LYS A 154 -12.14 19.55 4.80
CA LYS A 154 -10.76 19.91 5.20
C LYS A 154 -10.60 20.03 6.72
N ASP A 155 -11.67 20.38 7.41
CA ASP A 155 -11.68 20.55 8.87
C ASP A 155 -11.95 19.23 9.60
N VAL A 156 -12.44 18.19 8.91
CA VAL A 156 -12.64 16.85 9.48
C VAL A 156 -11.30 16.14 9.62
N SER A 157 -10.87 15.92 10.87
CA SER A 157 -9.63 15.20 11.14
C SER A 157 -9.83 13.69 11.04
N THR A 158 -8.73 12.96 10.85
CA THR A 158 -8.70 11.50 10.95
C THR A 158 -9.20 10.98 12.30
N ALA A 159 -8.98 11.74 13.38
CA ALA A 159 -9.47 11.39 14.72
C ALA A 159 -11.01 11.49 14.80
N ASP A 160 -11.60 12.49 14.15
CA ASP A 160 -13.06 12.65 14.08
C ASP A 160 -13.71 11.52 13.28
N ILE A 161 -13.09 11.11 12.17
CA ILE A 161 -13.53 9.95 11.38
C ILE A 161 -13.43 8.67 12.21
N ALA A 162 -12.32 8.45 12.91
CA ALA A 162 -12.13 7.27 13.75
C ALA A 162 -13.13 7.19 14.90
N ARG A 163 -13.44 8.33 15.54
CA ARG A 163 -14.48 8.43 16.57
C ARG A 163 -15.86 8.06 16.00
N HIS A 164 -16.24 8.66 14.87
CA HIS A 164 -17.53 8.39 14.24
C HIS A 164 -17.68 6.92 13.81
N VAL A 165 -16.62 6.34 13.24
CA VAL A 165 -16.59 4.93 12.84
C VAL A 165 -16.76 4.00 14.06
N THR A 166 -16.15 4.35 15.19
CA THR A 166 -16.29 3.61 16.45
C THR A 166 -17.72 3.71 17.01
N GLU A 167 -18.28 4.92 17.04
CA GLU A 167 -19.67 5.16 17.48
C GLU A 167 -20.69 4.44 16.60
N ALA A 168 -20.45 4.40 15.28
CA ALA A 168 -21.29 3.70 14.30
C ALA A 168 -21.13 2.16 14.35
N GLY A 169 -20.24 1.62 15.20
CA GLY A 169 -19.97 0.18 15.27
C GLY A 169 -19.30 -0.37 14.00
N LEU A 170 -18.68 0.49 13.20
CA LEU A 170 -17.99 0.15 11.96
C LEU A 170 -16.50 -0.14 12.24
N PHE A 171 -15.87 -0.95 11.40
CA PHE A 171 -14.43 -1.21 11.52
C PHE A 171 -13.62 0.00 11.07
N PRO A 172 -12.57 0.43 11.82
CA PRO A 172 -11.68 1.50 11.37
C PRO A 172 -10.91 1.06 10.12
N VAL A 173 -11.19 1.72 8.99
CA VAL A 173 -10.58 1.43 7.68
C VAL A 173 -9.65 2.54 7.17
N VAL A 174 -9.62 3.72 7.82
CA VAL A 174 -8.71 4.83 7.47
C VAL A 174 -8.27 5.62 8.73
N GLY A 175 -6.96 5.74 8.93
CA GLY A 175 -6.34 6.64 9.91
C GLY A 175 -5.01 6.18 10.53
N GLU A 176 -4.26 7.11 11.15
CA GLU A 176 -2.91 6.95 11.75
C GLU A 176 -2.75 5.75 12.70
N SER A 177 -3.85 5.20 13.17
CA SER A 177 -3.93 3.91 13.85
C SER A 177 -3.60 2.79 12.85
N ALA A 178 -2.30 2.60 12.62
CA ALA A 178 -1.69 1.50 11.91
C ALA A 178 -1.91 0.15 12.62
N THR A 179 -3.10 -0.16 13.12
CA THR A 179 -3.47 -1.44 13.77
C THR A 179 -4.96 -1.69 13.59
N ALA A 180 -5.32 -2.84 13.03
CA ALA A 180 -6.70 -3.33 13.04
C ALA A 180 -6.79 -4.44 14.08
N LYS A 181 -7.43 -4.14 15.21
CA LYS A 181 -7.82 -5.16 16.21
C LYS A 181 -9.14 -5.78 15.79
N SER A 182 -9.26 -7.11 15.88
CA SER A 182 -10.56 -7.76 15.71
C SER A 182 -11.45 -7.31 16.87
N GLY A 183 -12.48 -6.51 16.58
CA GLY A 183 -13.59 -6.33 17.50
C GLY A 183 -14.18 -7.70 17.78
N GLY A 184 -14.18 -8.13 19.04
CA GLY A 184 -14.79 -9.40 19.44
C GLY A 184 -16.21 -9.46 18.91
N ALA A 185 -16.53 -10.53 18.17
CA ALA A 185 -17.89 -10.82 17.78
C ALA A 185 -18.75 -10.75 19.04
N LYS A 186 -19.66 -9.77 19.11
CA LYS A 186 -20.69 -9.72 20.17
C LYS A 186 -21.44 -11.04 20.07
N GLY A 187 -21.11 -11.97 20.96
CA GLY A 187 -21.81 -13.23 21.08
C GLY A 187 -23.29 -12.93 21.25
N LYS A 188 -24.12 -13.43 20.35
CA LYS A 188 -25.56 -13.49 20.54
C LYS A 188 -25.80 -14.09 21.93
N SER A 189 -26.34 -13.29 22.86
CA SER A 189 -26.86 -13.81 24.11
C SER A 189 -27.92 -14.84 23.76
N LYS A 190 -27.69 -16.10 24.15
CA LYS A 190 -28.74 -17.11 24.19
C LYS A 190 -29.81 -16.59 25.15
N GLY A 191 -30.92 -16.11 24.62
CA GLY A 191 -32.13 -15.87 25.39
C GLY A 191 -32.67 -17.21 25.84
N GLY A 192 -32.55 -17.48 27.14
CA GLY A 192 -33.29 -18.53 27.82
C GLY A 192 -34.54 -17.92 28.44
N SER A 193 -35.70 -18.47 28.09
CA SER A 193 -36.85 -18.73 28.95
C SER A 193 -37.68 -19.80 28.25
#